data_AF-X1D5C0-F1
#
_entry.id   AF-X1D5C0-F1
#
_cell.length_a   1.000
_cell.length_b   1.000
_cell.length_c   1.000
_cell.angle_alpha   90.00
_cell.angle_beta   90.00
_cell.angle_gamma   90.00
#
_symmetry.space_group_name_H-M   'P 1'
#
loop_
_entity.id
_entity.type
_entity.pdbx_description
1 polymer ?
#
loop_
_entity_poly.entity_id
_entity_poly.type
_entity_poly.pdbx_seq_one_letter_code
_entity_poly.pdbx_strand_id
1 'polypeptide(L)'
;MAQAKNMVSYIIKRIFMMFPLLLVVLIITFILSRFMDVLPVIQSVGFNLDPQELQRLIELEKHRMGYDLPILQQLGIYLMNFFTGNWGNSYIVFEDTPVIDVIMSIFPKTIELMIIPMIIVPIIAVKLGVVSAKNKDNSKDTFIRFFAILGAGFPIFFIGNLLQIFIGKY
;
A
#
# COMPACT_ATOMS: atom_id res chain seq x y z
N MET A 1 -10.56 8.69 -35.13
CA MET A 1 -11.57 7.84 -34.44
C MET A 1 -11.10 6.41 -34.16
N ALA A 2 -10.30 5.76 -35.02
CA ALA A 2 -9.80 4.39 -34.78
C ALA A 2 -8.87 4.24 -33.55
N GLN A 3 -7.97 5.21 -33.29
CA GLN A 3 -7.08 5.17 -32.12
C GLN A 3 -7.82 5.27 -30.77
N ALA A 4 -8.89 6.07 -30.69
CA ALA A 4 -9.68 6.23 -29.46
C ALA A 4 -10.48 4.95 -29.13
N LYS A 5 -11.02 4.26 -30.15
CA LYS A 5 -11.68 2.95 -29.97
C LYS A 5 -10.72 1.91 -29.39
N ASN A 6 -9.45 1.96 -29.81
CA ASN A 6 -8.39 1.11 -29.27
C ASN A 6 -8.00 1.49 -27.83
N MET A 7 -7.99 2.79 -27.47
CA MET A 7 -7.72 3.24 -26.11
C MET A 7 -8.82 2.84 -25.12
N VAL A 8 -10.09 3.01 -25.47
CA VAL A 8 -11.20 2.58 -24.59
C VAL A 8 -11.17 1.07 -24.40
N SER A 9 -10.99 0.30 -25.48
CA SER A 9 -10.82 -1.16 -25.39
C SER A 9 -9.63 -1.56 -24.53
N TYR A 10 -8.52 -0.82 -24.61
CA TYR A 10 -7.33 -1.05 -23.79
C TYR A 10 -7.56 -0.74 -22.31
N ILE A 11 -8.21 0.37 -21.98
CA ILE A 11 -8.57 0.74 -20.60
C ILE A 11 -9.49 -0.32 -20.00
N ILE A 12 -10.52 -0.73 -20.73
CA ILE A 12 -11.44 -1.79 -20.31
C ILE A 12 -10.66 -3.09 -20.06
N LYS A 13 -9.81 -3.50 -21.00
CA LYS A 13 -8.95 -4.69 -20.84
C LYS A 13 -8.06 -4.59 -19.60
N ARG A 14 -7.47 -3.43 -19.31
CA ARG A 14 -6.68 -3.21 -18.10
C ARG A 14 -7.52 -3.32 -16.83
N ILE A 15 -8.70 -2.71 -16.78
CA ILE A 15 -9.61 -2.79 -15.63
C ILE A 15 -9.98 -4.26 -15.36
N PHE A 16 -10.31 -5.02 -16.40
CA PHE A 16 -10.57 -6.46 -16.25
C PHE A 16 -9.34 -7.24 -15.80
N MET A 17 -8.14 -6.90 -16.29
CA MET A 17 -6.88 -7.51 -15.82
C MET A 17 -6.53 -7.17 -14.37
N MET A 18 -7.02 -6.05 -13.84
CA MET A 18 -6.83 -5.69 -12.43
C MET A 18 -7.64 -6.58 -11.49
N PHE A 19 -8.76 -7.16 -11.95
CA PHE A 19 -9.62 -7.98 -11.08
C PHE A 19 -8.95 -9.28 -10.61
N PRO A 20 -8.32 -10.10 -11.48
CA PRO A 20 -7.52 -11.24 -11.03
C PRO A 20 -6.37 -10.84 -10.11
N LEU A 21 -5.69 -9.73 -10.41
CA LEU A 21 -4.60 -9.23 -9.57
C LEU A 21 -5.12 -8.87 -8.17
N LEU A 22 -6.23 -8.14 -8.10
CA LEU A 22 -6.88 -7.78 -6.84
C LEU A 22 -7.27 -9.02 -6.04
N LEU A 23 -7.86 -10.03 -6.69
CA LEU A 23 -8.23 -11.29 -6.04
C LEU A 23 -7.00 -11.99 -5.46
N VAL A 24 -5.90 -12.08 -6.21
CA VAL A 24 -4.64 -12.67 -5.73
C VAL A 24 -4.10 -11.91 -4.52
N VAL A 25 -4.09 -10.57 -4.58
CA VAL A 25 -3.64 -9.73 -3.46
C VAL A 25 -4.53 -9.96 -2.24
N LEU A 26 -5.85 -9.96 -2.40
CA LEU A 26 -6.80 -10.21 -1.31
C LEU A 26 -6.59 -11.59 -0.67
N ILE A 27 -6.39 -12.63 -1.47
CA ILE A 27 -6.13 -13.99 -0.96
C ILE A 27 -4.80 -14.03 -0.20
N ILE A 28 -3.74 -13.43 -0.76
CA ILE A 28 -2.43 -13.38 -0.08
C ILE A 28 -2.53 -12.60 1.23
N THR A 29 -3.18 -11.43 1.23
CA THR A 29 -3.38 -10.64 2.43
C THR A 29 -4.21 -11.38 3.46
N PHE A 30 -5.28 -12.07 3.05
CA PHE A 30 -6.06 -12.93 3.94
C PHE A 30 -5.17 -14.01 4.58
N ILE A 31 -4.38 -14.74 3.78
CA ILE A 31 -3.48 -15.77 4.28
C ILE A 31 -2.47 -15.18 5.27
N LEU A 32 -1.80 -14.08 4.91
CA LEU A 32 -0.82 -13.41 5.77
C LEU A 32 -1.45 -12.93 7.09
N SER A 33 -2.66 -12.37 7.05
CA SER A 33 -3.36 -11.94 8.27
C SER A 33 -3.68 -13.08 9.23
N ARG A 34 -3.87 -14.30 8.70
CA ARG A 34 -4.13 -15.50 9.50
C ARG A 34 -2.85 -16.08 10.11
N PHE A 35 -1.70 -15.81 9.51
CA PHE A 35 -0.40 -16.19 10.06
C PHE A 35 0.11 -15.23 11.13
N MET A 36 -0.29 -13.96 11.10
CA MET A 36 0.22 -12.95 12.03
C MET A 36 -0.40 -13.03 13.44
N ASP A 37 -1.37 -13.92 13.69
CA ASP A 37 -2.04 -14.13 14.99
C ASP A 37 -2.35 -12.82 15.75
N VAL A 38 -2.79 -11.79 15.02
CA VAL A 38 -3.10 -10.49 15.61
C VAL A 38 -4.48 -10.57 16.26
N LEU A 39 -4.54 -11.05 17.50
CA LEU A 39 -5.73 -10.92 18.34
C LEU A 39 -5.70 -9.53 18.98
N PRO A 40 -6.56 -8.57 18.57
CA PRO A 40 -6.59 -7.22 19.13
C PRO A 40 -6.87 -7.20 20.64
N VAL A 41 -7.50 -8.25 21.17
CA VAL A 41 -7.69 -8.48 22.61
C VAL A 41 -6.37 -8.44 23.38
N ILE A 42 -5.27 -8.95 22.81
CA ILE A 42 -3.98 -8.97 23.53
C ILE A 42 -3.37 -7.56 23.59
N GLN A 43 -3.65 -6.71 22.59
CA GLN A 43 -3.13 -5.35 22.53
C GLN A 43 -3.97 -4.35 23.35
N SER A 44 -5.29 -4.53 23.40
CA SER A 44 -6.24 -3.63 24.07
C SER A 44 -6.34 -3.83 25.57
N VAL A 45 -6.13 -5.05 26.08
CA VAL A 45 -6.49 -5.39 27.48
C VAL A 45 -5.29 -5.34 28.45
N GLY A 46 -4.05 -5.29 27.95
CA GLY A 46 -2.84 -5.23 28.77
C GLY A 46 -2.58 -6.52 29.57
N PHE A 47 -1.32 -6.75 29.95
CA PHE A 47 -0.84 -8.03 30.52
C PHE A 47 -1.31 -8.34 31.97
N ASN A 48 -2.30 -7.62 32.52
CA ASN A 48 -2.68 -7.71 33.94
C ASN A 48 -4.01 -8.44 34.22
N LEU A 49 -4.54 -9.20 33.26
CA LEU A 49 -5.70 -10.05 33.50
C LEU A 49 -5.32 -11.41 34.09
N ASP A 50 -6.23 -11.95 34.90
CA ASP A 50 -6.21 -13.36 35.26
C ASP A 50 -6.20 -14.22 33.98
N PRO A 51 -5.35 -15.27 33.88
CA PRO A 51 -5.24 -16.08 32.66
C PRO A 51 -6.56 -16.67 32.16
N GLN A 52 -7.52 -16.94 33.05
CA GLN A 52 -8.82 -17.50 32.66
C GLN A 52 -9.69 -16.45 31.96
N GLU A 53 -9.68 -15.20 32.44
CA GLU A 53 -10.45 -14.13 31.82
C GLU A 53 -9.83 -13.69 30.49
N LEU A 54 -8.50 -13.67 30.40
CA LEU A 54 -7.81 -13.42 29.13
C LEU A 54 -8.17 -14.46 28.07
N GLN A 55 -8.17 -15.74 28.43
CA GLN A 55 -8.54 -16.84 27.54
C GLN A 55 -10.00 -16.69 27.07
N ARG A 56 -10.92 -16.34 27.98
CA ARG A 56 -12.34 -16.11 27.67
C ARG A 56 -12.53 -14.98 26.65
N LEU A 57 -11.83 -13.86 26.85
CA LEU A 57 -11.88 -12.73 25.93
C LEU A 57 -11.31 -13.06 24.55
N ILE A 58 -10.22 -13.84 24.49
CA ILE A 58 -9.65 -14.32 23.24
C ILE A 58 -10.65 -15.18 22.46
N GLU A 59 -11.35 -16.10 23.14
CA GLU A 59 -12.34 -16.98 22.51
C GLU A 59 -13.57 -16.21 22.01
N LEU A 60 -14.09 -15.27 22.80
CA LEU A 60 -15.15 -14.35 22.40
C LEU A 60 -14.78 -13.58 21.14
N GLU A 61 -13.56 -13.06 21.09
CA GLU A 61 -13.10 -12.27 19.95
C GLU A 61 -12.87 -13.12 18.70
N LYS A 62 -12.32 -14.32 18.86
CA LYS A 62 -12.21 -15.29 17.75
C LYS A 62 -13.57 -15.59 17.15
N HIS A 63 -14.58 -15.81 17.97
CA HIS A 63 -15.94 -16.05 17.51
C HIS A 63 -16.54 -14.80 16.81
N ARG A 64 -16.34 -13.60 17.39
CA ARG A 64 -16.79 -12.33 16.79
C ARG A 64 -16.19 -12.10 15.40
N MET A 65 -14.94 -12.50 15.20
CA MET A 65 -14.26 -12.38 13.91
C MET A 65 -14.49 -13.57 12.97
N GLY A 66 -15.25 -14.59 13.39
CA GLY A 66 -15.49 -15.81 12.60
C GLY A 66 -14.25 -16.68 12.43
N TYR A 67 -13.26 -16.60 13.32
CA TYR A 67 -12.01 -17.38 13.28
C TYR A 67 -12.25 -18.87 13.58
N ASP A 68 -13.43 -19.20 14.11
CA ASP A 68 -13.95 -20.54 14.37
C ASP A 68 -14.60 -21.21 13.14
N LEU A 69 -14.89 -20.45 12.08
CA LEU A 69 -15.50 -20.98 10.86
C LEU A 69 -14.49 -21.73 9.98
N PRO A 70 -14.94 -22.65 9.10
CA PRO A 70 -14.07 -23.24 8.07
C PRO A 70 -13.38 -22.17 7.22
N ILE A 71 -12.11 -22.38 6.86
CA ILE A 71 -11.28 -21.36 6.18
C ILE A 71 -11.91 -20.78 4.90
N LEU A 72 -12.64 -21.60 4.14
CA LEU A 72 -13.34 -21.14 2.93
C LEU A 72 -14.50 -20.18 3.24
N GLN A 73 -15.21 -20.38 4.35
CA GLN A 73 -16.25 -19.45 4.79
C GLN A 73 -15.64 -18.13 5.25
N GLN A 74 -14.53 -18.19 5.98
CA GLN A 74 -13.78 -16.99 6.40
C GLN A 74 -13.33 -16.17 5.20
N LEU A 75 -12.78 -16.81 4.17
CA LEU A 75 -12.40 -16.14 2.92
C LEU A 75 -13.61 -15.54 2.20
N GLY A 76 -14.73 -16.27 2.15
CA GLY A 76 -15.97 -15.78 1.54
C GLY A 76 -16.51 -14.51 2.23
N ILE A 77 -16.53 -14.52 3.57
CA ILE A 77 -16.93 -13.35 4.38
C ILE A 77 -15.94 -12.19 4.16
N TYR A 78 -14.63 -12.46 4.16
CA TYR A 78 -13.61 -11.44 3.90
C TYR A 78 -13.78 -10.77 2.54
N LEU A 79 -13.98 -11.56 1.47
CA LEU A 79 -14.21 -11.03 0.13
C LEU A 79 -15.53 -10.24 0.05
N MET A 80 -16.61 -10.75 0.64
CA MET A 80 -17.90 -10.05 0.69
C MET A 80 -17.76 -8.69 1.39
N ASN A 81 -17.14 -8.67 2.57
CA ASN A 81 -16.88 -7.47 3.35
C ASN A 81 -16.01 -6.46 2.56
N PHE A 82 -15.00 -6.94 1.83
CA PHE A 82 -14.18 -6.10 0.97
C PHE A 82 -15.03 -5.39 -0.11
N PHE A 83 -15.84 -6.14 -0.87
CA PHE A 83 -16.64 -5.58 -1.97
C PHE A 83 -17.84 -4.75 -1.52
N THR A 84 -18.35 -4.97 -0.31
CA THR A 84 -19.44 -4.18 0.29
C THR A 84 -18.94 -2.94 1.02
N GLY A 85 -17.63 -2.78 1.17
CA GLY A 85 -17.02 -1.65 1.91
C GLY A 85 -17.08 -1.80 3.43
N ASN A 86 -17.56 -2.94 3.94
CA ASN A 86 -17.58 -3.24 5.37
C ASN A 86 -16.20 -3.76 5.84
N TRP A 87 -15.21 -2.88 5.88
CA TRP A 87 -13.82 -3.24 6.19
C TRP A 87 -13.53 -3.35 7.70
N GLY A 88 -14.54 -3.14 8.54
CA GLY A 88 -14.40 -3.16 10.00
C GLY A 88 -13.62 -1.96 10.54
N ASN A 89 -13.08 -2.13 11.74
CA ASN A 89 -12.34 -1.10 12.46
C ASN A 89 -10.83 -1.35 12.38
N SER A 90 -10.06 -0.27 12.47
CA SER A 90 -8.61 -0.31 12.58
C SER A 90 -8.19 -0.78 13.99
N TYR A 91 -7.20 -1.68 14.02
CA TYR A 91 -6.59 -2.19 15.25
C TYR A 91 -5.18 -1.64 15.52
N ILE A 92 -4.59 -0.90 14.57
CA ILE A 92 -3.16 -0.53 14.61
C ILE A 92 -2.97 0.99 14.51
N VAL A 93 -3.66 1.65 13.58
CA VAL A 93 -3.39 3.07 13.27
C VAL A 93 -4.21 4.00 14.18
N PHE A 94 -5.51 3.73 14.25
CA PHE A 94 -6.45 4.37 15.16
C PHE A 94 -7.39 3.30 15.69
N GLU A 95 -7.34 3.02 16.99
CA GLU A 95 -8.19 2.00 17.62
C GLU A 95 -9.67 2.38 17.44
N ASP A 96 -10.51 1.38 17.21
CA ASP A 96 -11.98 1.49 17.05
C ASP A 96 -12.48 2.47 15.98
N THR A 97 -11.62 2.88 15.05
CA THR A 97 -12.00 3.77 13.95
C THR A 97 -12.31 2.95 12.69
N PRO A 98 -13.42 3.21 11.96
CA PRO A 98 -13.69 2.51 10.70
C PRO A 98 -12.52 2.64 9.72
N VAL A 99 -12.09 1.53 9.12
CA VAL A 99 -10.93 1.50 8.22
C VAL A 99 -11.09 2.45 7.05
N ILE A 100 -12.31 2.62 6.55
CA ILE A 100 -12.62 3.57 5.47
C ILE A 100 -12.27 5.01 5.86
N ASP A 101 -12.55 5.43 7.09
CA ASP A 101 -12.28 6.79 7.57
C ASP A 101 -10.78 7.01 7.73
N VAL A 102 -10.06 5.99 8.22
CA VAL A 102 -8.59 6.02 8.28
C VAL A 102 -8.00 6.22 6.88
N ILE A 103 -8.47 5.44 5.90
CA ILE A 103 -8.00 5.57 4.51
C ILE A 103 -8.33 6.96 3.95
N MET A 104 -9.54 7.45 4.15
CA MET A 104 -9.97 8.76 3.64
C MET A 104 -9.21 9.93 4.29
N SER A 105 -8.70 9.76 5.52
CA SER A 105 -7.87 10.77 6.18
C SER A 105 -6.43 10.86 5.61
N ILE A 106 -5.93 9.77 5.03
CA ILE A 106 -4.55 9.67 4.50
C ILE A 106 -4.53 9.85 2.98
N PHE A 107 -5.54 9.35 2.27
CA PHE A 107 -5.60 9.32 0.82
C PHE A 107 -5.35 10.67 0.14
N PRO A 108 -5.95 11.81 0.59
CA PRO A 108 -5.68 13.11 0.00
C PRO A 108 -4.21 13.52 0.11
N LYS A 109 -3.54 13.19 1.22
CA LYS A 109 -2.12 13.49 1.44
C LYS A 109 -1.24 12.71 0.46
N THR A 110 -1.58 11.44 0.20
CA THR A 110 -0.87 10.64 -0.80
C THR A 110 -1.00 11.26 -2.20
N ILE A 111 -2.20 11.70 -2.58
CA ILE A 111 -2.43 12.36 -3.87
C ILE A 111 -1.62 13.65 -3.97
N GLU A 112 -1.65 14.49 -2.93
CA GLU A 112 -0.88 15.73 -2.88
C GLU A 112 0.63 15.47 -3.09
N LEU A 113 1.18 14.47 -2.39
CA LEU A 113 2.59 14.07 -2.51
C LEU A 113 2.94 13.48 -3.88
N MET A 114 1.98 12.87 -4.59
CA MET A 114 2.22 12.22 -5.89
C MET A 114 2.10 13.19 -7.08
N ILE A 115 1.21 14.19 -7.00
CA ILE A 115 0.93 15.09 -8.13
C ILE A 115 2.18 15.84 -8.58
N ILE A 116 2.93 16.41 -7.64
CA ILE A 116 4.10 17.25 -7.95
C ILE A 116 5.19 16.41 -8.66
N PRO A 117 5.64 15.27 -8.11
CA PRO A 117 6.60 14.41 -8.80
C PRO A 117 6.12 13.89 -10.15
N MET A 118 4.84 13.51 -10.28
CA MET A 118 4.28 13.00 -11.53
C MET A 118 4.38 13.99 -12.70
N ILE A 119 4.38 15.28 -12.41
CA ILE A 119 4.53 16.33 -13.44
C ILE A 119 6.00 16.68 -13.64
N ILE A 120 6.72 16.96 -12.55
CA ILE A 120 8.08 17.52 -12.63
C ILE A 120 9.10 16.46 -13.07
N VAL A 121 9.02 15.25 -12.52
CA VAL A 121 10.03 14.21 -12.75
C VAL A 121 10.11 13.81 -14.23
N PRO A 122 9.01 13.52 -14.94
CA PRO A 122 9.08 13.17 -16.36
C PRO A 122 9.67 14.30 -17.21
N ILE A 123 9.36 15.56 -16.91
CA ILE A 123 9.91 16.71 -17.66
C ILE A 123 11.43 16.75 -17.52
N ILE A 124 11.95 16.61 -16.30
CA ILE A 124 13.39 16.62 -16.03
C ILE A 124 14.04 15.37 -16.63
N ALA A 125 13.46 14.20 -16.39
CA ALA A 125 13.99 12.92 -16.85
C ALA A 125 14.08 12.85 -18.38
N VAL A 126 13.05 13.31 -19.10
CA VAL A 126 13.07 13.37 -20.57
C VAL A 126 14.13 14.34 -21.06
N LYS A 127 14.24 15.54 -20.47
CA LYS A 127 15.28 16.52 -20.85
C LYS A 127 16.68 15.95 -20.65
N LEU A 128 16.96 15.38 -19.47
CA LEU A 128 18.26 14.78 -19.16
C LEU A 128 18.53 13.55 -20.04
N GLY A 129 17.52 12.72 -20.31
CA GLY A 129 17.63 11.57 -21.21
C GLY A 129 17.97 11.98 -22.64
N VAL A 130 17.35 13.03 -23.17
CA VAL A 130 17.68 13.57 -24.49
C VAL A 130 19.10 14.16 -24.52
N VAL A 131 19.51 14.87 -23.45
CA VAL A 131 20.87 15.41 -23.35
C VAL A 131 21.90 14.29 -23.31
N SER A 132 21.70 13.27 -22.46
CA SER A 132 22.58 12.10 -22.36
C SER A 132 22.67 11.36 -23.70
N ALA A 133 21.55 11.09 -24.37
CA ALA A 133 21.53 10.40 -25.66
C ALA A 133 22.29 11.17 -26.77
N LYS A 134 22.18 12.51 -26.81
CA LYS A 134 22.93 13.36 -27.76
C LYS A 134 24.42 13.43 -27.45
N ASN A 135 24.80 13.17 -26.21
CA ASN A 135 26.15 13.34 -25.68
C ASN A 135 26.80 12.00 -25.33
N LYS A 136 26.36 10.92 -26.00
CA LYS A 136 26.76 9.55 -25.71
C LYS A 136 28.27 9.40 -25.53
N ASP A 137 28.66 8.71 -24.45
CA ASP A 137 30.05 8.38 -24.09
C ASP A 137 30.95 9.60 -23.81
N ASN A 138 30.39 10.80 -23.66
CA ASN A 138 31.11 11.97 -23.20
C ASN A 138 30.85 12.27 -21.71
N SER A 139 31.58 13.23 -21.14
CA SER A 139 31.50 13.55 -19.71
C SER A 139 30.09 13.94 -19.23
N LYS A 140 29.25 14.56 -20.07
CA LYS A 140 27.87 14.92 -19.72
C LYS A 140 26.98 13.68 -19.62
N ASP A 141 27.10 12.76 -20.57
CA ASP A 141 26.39 11.48 -20.52
C ASP A 141 26.82 10.67 -19.28
N THR A 142 28.13 10.54 -19.06
CA THR A 142 28.68 9.83 -17.90
C THR A 142 28.17 10.42 -16.58
N PHE A 143 28.13 11.74 -16.45
CA PHE A 143 27.61 12.41 -15.24
C PHE A 143 26.12 12.14 -15.05
N ILE A 144 25.30 12.32 -16.09
CA ILE A 144 23.84 12.07 -16.01
C ILE A 144 23.56 10.61 -15.65
N ARG A 145 24.24 9.67 -16.31
CA ARG A 145 24.09 8.23 -16.06
C ARG A 145 24.53 7.85 -14.66
N PHE A 146 25.62 8.42 -14.15
CA PHE A 146 26.08 8.20 -12.78
C PHE A 146 24.99 8.56 -11.77
N PHE A 147 24.43 9.76 -11.84
CA PHE A 147 23.34 10.17 -10.94
C PHE A 147 22.06 9.36 -11.12
N ALA A 148 21.72 8.97 -12.36
CA ALA A 148 20.56 8.11 -12.63
C ALA A 148 20.71 6.72 -11.97
N ILE A 149 21.90 6.13 -12.07
CA ILE A 149 22.21 4.83 -11.44
C ILE A 149 22.22 4.95 -9.92
N LEU A 150 22.85 5.99 -9.36
CA LEU A 150 22.80 6.24 -7.92
C LEU A 150 21.35 6.39 -7.45
N GLY A 151 20.56 7.26 -8.08
CA GLY A 151 19.16 7.48 -7.72
C GLY A 151 18.31 6.20 -7.79
N ALA A 152 18.58 5.33 -8.77
CA ALA A 152 17.89 4.05 -8.90
C ALA A 152 18.34 2.99 -7.88
N GLY A 153 19.59 3.07 -7.41
CA GLY A 153 20.18 2.09 -6.48
C GLY A 153 20.00 2.43 -5.00
N PHE A 154 19.84 3.71 -4.66
CA PHE A 154 19.64 4.12 -3.27
C PHE A 154 18.22 3.79 -2.78
N PRO A 155 18.08 3.22 -1.56
CA PRO A 155 16.76 3.01 -0.98
C PRO A 155 16.03 4.34 -0.82
N ILE A 156 14.77 4.41 -1.27
CA ILE A 156 13.97 5.65 -1.24
C ILE A 156 13.85 6.21 0.19
N PHE A 157 13.70 5.33 1.19
CA PHE A 157 13.61 5.73 2.60
C PHE A 157 14.91 6.40 3.08
N PHE A 158 16.07 5.95 2.60
CA PHE A 158 17.36 6.50 3.00
C PHE A 158 17.52 7.93 2.50
N ILE A 159 17.19 8.18 1.23
CA ILE A 159 17.21 9.54 0.66
C ILE A 159 16.19 10.43 1.38
N GLY A 160 14.99 9.92 1.66
CA GLY A 160 13.99 10.64 2.45
C GLY A 160 14.52 11.07 3.82
N ASN A 161 15.16 10.16 4.54
CA ASN A 161 15.78 10.45 5.85
C ASN A 161 16.94 11.44 5.74
N LEU A 162 17.80 11.34 4.73
CA LEU A 162 18.88 12.32 4.52
C LEU A 162 18.31 13.71 4.24
N LEU A 163 17.31 13.82 3.36
CA LEU A 163 16.66 15.10 3.08
C LEU A 163 16.00 15.68 4.34
N GLN A 164 15.40 14.84 5.17
CA GLN A 164 14.86 15.26 6.47
C GLN A 164 15.96 15.83 7.38
N ILE A 165 17.11 15.15 7.51
CA ILE A 165 18.22 15.59 8.37
C ILE A 165 18.87 16.89 7.87
N PHE A 166 19.07 17.02 6.56
CA PHE A 166 19.85 18.14 5.99
C PHE A 166 18.99 19.34 5.57
N ILE A 167 17.72 19.13 5.22
CA ILE A 167 16.82 20.17 4.66
C ILE A 167 15.60 20.36 5.55
N GLY A 168 15.14 19.32 6.24
CA GLY A 168 14.02 19.42 7.16
C GLY A 168 14.33 20.40 8.29
N LYS A 169 13.51 21.43 8.43
CA LYS A 169 13.50 22.29 9.62
C LYS A 169 12.69 21.61 10.72
N TYR A 170 13.27 20.60 11.37
CA TYR A 170 12.93 20.15 12.71
C TYR A 170 14.19 19.59 13.37
#